data_AF-A0A966Z3J9-F1
#
_entry.id   AF-A0A966Z3J9-F1
#
_cell.length_a   1.000
_cell.length_b   1.000
_cell.length_c   1.000
_cell.angle_alpha   90.00
_cell.angle_beta   90.00
_cell.angle_gamma   90.00
#
_symmetry.space_group_name_H-M   'P 1'
#
loop_
_entity.id
_entity.type
_entity.pdbx_description
1 polymer ?
#
loop_
_entity_poly.entity_id
_entity_poly.type
_entity_poly.pdbx_seq_one_letter_code
_entity_poly.pdbx_strand_id
1 'polypeptide(L)'
;GWYVTEIGRQPYLVHGVLTTAQAATKLPGGMVFSSLMMYLFLYVTLIIAYIWAIFYMARQADKKSAEAGVTVPMQPPSTSLQT
;
A
#
# COMPACT_ATOMS: atom_id res chain seq x y z
N GLY A 1 -16.57 -2.94 -5.88
CA GLY A 1 -17.65 -2.57 -4.93
C GLY A 1 -17.78 -1.07 -4.83
N TRP A 2 -16.86 -0.42 -4.10
CA TRP A 2 -16.87 1.01 -3.79
C TRP A 2 -17.20 1.95 -4.95
N TYR A 3 -16.56 1.81 -6.11
CA TYR A 3 -16.85 2.67 -7.27
C TYR A 3 -18.31 2.60 -7.71
N VAL A 4 -18.90 1.40 -7.76
CA VAL A 4 -20.28 1.20 -8.21
C VAL A 4 -21.26 1.83 -7.23
N THR A 5 -21.02 1.67 -5.93
CA THR A 5 -21.90 2.23 -4.89
C THR A 5 -21.79 3.75 -4.81
N GLU A 6 -20.59 4.30 -4.98
CA GLU A 6 -20.35 5.74 -4.87
C GLU A 6 -20.81 6.54 -6.10
N ILE A 7 -20.62 5.97 -7.29
CA ILE A 7 -21.11 6.57 -8.53
C ILE A 7 -22.61 6.33 -8.67
N GLY A 8 -23.11 5.15 -8.26
CA GLY A 8 -24.53 4.81 -8.35
C GLY A 8 -25.45 5.69 -7.50
N ARG A 9 -24.94 6.30 -6.42
CA ARG A 9 -25.71 7.25 -5.59
C ARG A 9 -25.70 8.69 -6.10
N GLN A 10 -24.93 9.01 -7.14
CA GLN A 10 -25.02 10.32 -7.81
C GLN A 10 -26.44 10.52 -8.36
N PRO A 11 -27.05 11.72 -8.23
CA PRO A 11 -26.43 13.01 -7.90
C PRO A 11 -26.47 13.42 -6.41
N TYR A 12 -26.76 12.49 -5.49
CA TYR A 12 -27.01 12.81 -4.09
C TYR A 12 -25.82 12.46 -3.19
N LEU A 13 -25.50 13.37 -2.27
CA LEU A 13 -24.71 13.04 -1.07
C LEU A 13 -25.60 12.43 0.00
N VAL A 14 -26.79 13.01 0.20
CA VAL A 14 -27.87 12.50 1.05
C VAL A 14 -29.17 12.57 0.26
N HIS A 15 -29.80 11.43 0.02
CA HIS A 15 -31.01 11.33 -0.81
C HIS A 15 -32.13 12.24 -0.27
N GLY A 16 -32.73 13.02 -1.18
CA GLY A 16 -33.83 13.95 -0.84
C GLY A 16 -33.42 15.19 -0.03
N VAL A 17 -32.15 15.34 0.34
CA VAL A 17 -31.68 16.44 1.20
C VAL A 17 -30.57 17.26 0.55
N LEU A 18 -29.48 16.61 0.11
CA LEU A 18 -28.28 17.30 -0.35
C LEU A 18 -27.73 16.69 -1.64
N THR A 19 -27.70 17.51 -2.70
CA THR A 19 -27.07 17.15 -3.98
C THR A 19 -25.57 17.43 -3.98
N THR A 20 -24.82 16.73 -4.83
CA THR A 20 -23.38 16.97 -5.00
C THR A 20 -23.06 18.38 -5.50
N ALA A 21 -23.90 18.94 -6.37
CA ALA A 21 -23.75 20.31 -6.86
C ALA A 21 -23.88 21.38 -5.74
N GLN A 22 -24.79 21.16 -4.79
CA GLN A 22 -24.97 22.08 -3.65
C GLN A 22 -23.81 22.03 -2.65
N ALA A 23 -23.14 20.89 -2.55
CA ALA A 23 -22.01 20.71 -1.63
C ALA A 23 -20.67 21.19 -2.20
N ALA A 24 -20.60 21.52 -3.49
CA ALA A 24 -19.37 21.98 -4.12
C ALA A 24 -18.99 23.39 -3.63
N THR A 25 -17.79 23.53 -3.07
CA THR A 25 -17.27 24.82 -2.58
C THR A 25 -16.90 25.75 -3.74
N LYS A 26 -17.16 27.05 -3.58
CA LYS A 26 -16.82 28.10 -4.56
C LYS A 26 -15.35 28.53 -4.50
N LEU A 27 -14.42 27.58 -4.67
CA LEU A 27 -12.99 27.89 -4.75
C LEU A 27 -12.55 28.16 -6.20
N PRO A 28 -11.52 28.99 -6.42
CA PRO A 28 -10.92 29.13 -7.75
C PRO A 28 -10.41 27.79 -8.27
N GLY A 29 -10.78 27.42 -9.50
CA GLY A 29 -10.39 26.13 -10.08
C GLY A 29 -8.88 25.88 -10.11
N GLY A 30 -8.08 26.95 -10.23
CA GLY A 30 -6.62 26.87 -10.17
C GLY A 30 -6.06 26.32 -8.85
N MET A 31 -6.68 26.65 -7.70
CA MET A 31 -6.25 26.14 -6.40
C MET A 31 -6.60 24.65 -6.22
N VAL A 32 -7.77 24.24 -6.72
CA VAL A 32 -8.17 22.83 -6.70
C VAL A 32 -7.26 22.01 -7.62
N PHE A 33 -6.94 22.53 -8.80
CA PHE A 33 -6.05 21.85 -9.73
C PHE A 33 -4.63 21.70 -9.18
N SER A 34 -4.05 22.77 -8.59
CA SER A 34 -2.68 22.70 -8.04
C SER A 34 -2.58 21.71 -6.87
N SER A 35 -3.55 21.72 -5.95
CA SER A 35 -3.60 20.76 -4.86
C SER A 35 -3.82 19.33 -5.35
N LEU A 36 -4.71 19.11 -6.33
CA LEU A 36 -4.90 17.80 -6.95
C LEU A 36 -3.58 17.26 -7.55
N MET A 37 -2.86 18.09 -8.30
CA MET A 37 -1.56 17.69 -8.88
C MET A 37 -0.56 17.34 -7.77
N MET A 38 -0.46 18.15 -6.72
CA MET A 38 0.40 17.87 -5.56
C MET A 38 0.10 16.50 -4.95
N TYR A 39 -1.17 16.18 -4.70
CA TYR A 39 -1.57 14.88 -4.16
C TYR A 39 -1.27 13.73 -5.12
N LEU A 40 -1.51 13.90 -6.42
CA LEU A 40 -1.19 12.86 -7.41
C LEU A 40 0.32 12.55 -7.42
N PHE A 41 1.18 13.57 -7.47
CA PHE A 41 2.62 13.38 -7.40
C PHE A 41 3.03 12.67 -6.12
N LEU A 42 2.50 13.11 -4.97
CA LEU A 42 2.77 12.48 -3.68
C LEU A 42 2.42 10.98 -3.70
N TYR A 43 1.21 10.63 -4.13
CA TYR A 43 0.77 9.23 -4.15
C TYR A 43 1.58 8.39 -5.14
N VAL A 44 1.92 8.92 -6.32
CA VAL A 44 2.77 8.21 -7.29
C VAL A 44 4.15 7.92 -6.68
N THR A 45 4.79 8.91 -6.05
CA THR A 45 6.08 8.73 -5.37
C THR A 45 5.99 7.71 -4.26
N LEU A 46 4.94 7.76 -3.43
CA LEU A 46 4.73 6.80 -2.34
C LEU A 46 4.50 5.38 -2.86
N ILE A 47 3.72 5.20 -3.92
CA ILE A 47 3.48 3.88 -4.52
C ILE A 47 4.79 3.30 -5.08
N ILE A 48 5.61 4.11 -5.76
CA ILE A 48 6.92 3.67 -6.26
C ILE A 48 7.82 3.27 -5.10
N ALA A 49 7.93 4.10 -4.05
CA ALA A 49 8.75 3.81 -2.88
C ALA A 49 8.27 2.54 -2.16
N TYR A 50 6.96 2.35 -2.04
CA TYR A 50 6.35 1.16 -1.42
C TYR A 50 6.67 -0.12 -2.20
N ILE A 51 6.45 -0.11 -3.52
CA ILE A 51 6.76 -1.24 -4.39
C ILE A 51 8.26 -1.56 -4.32
N TRP A 52 9.11 -0.53 -4.37
CA TRP A 52 10.55 -0.70 -4.25
C TRP A 52 10.97 -1.31 -2.90
N ALA A 53 10.39 -0.84 -1.80
CA ALA A 53 10.65 -1.36 -0.46
C ALA A 53 10.27 -2.84 -0.34
N ILE A 54 9.11 -3.25 -0.88
CA ILE A 54 8.69 -4.66 -0.88
C ILE A 54 9.70 -5.52 -1.64
N PHE A 55 10.09 -5.12 -2.85
CA PHE A 55 11.07 -5.89 -3.63
C PHE A 55 12.45 -5.91 -2.98
N TYR A 56 12.86 -4.82 -2.36
CA TYR A 56 14.11 -4.73 -1.61
C TYR A 56 14.13 -5.70 -0.42
N MET A 57 13.05 -5.74 0.37
CA MET A 57 12.91 -6.67 1.48
C MET A 57 12.82 -8.13 1.04
N ALA A 58 12.08 -8.42 -0.03
CA ALA A 58 11.98 -9.76 -0.59
C ALA A 58 13.36 -10.29 -1.01
N ARG A 59 14.14 -9.49 -1.76
CA ARG A 59 15.50 -9.87 -2.19
C ARG A 59 16.47 -10.08 -1.02
N GLN A 60 16.33 -9.31 0.06
CA GLN A 60 17.15 -9.53 1.26
C GLN A 60 16.76 -10.79 2.00
N ALA A 61 15.46 -11.12 2.07
CA ALA A 61 15.00 -12.37 2.66
C ALA A 61 15.53 -13.61 1.92
N ASP A 62 15.57 -13.56 0.58
CA ASP A 62 16.14 -14.63 -0.25
C ASP A 62 17.63 -14.85 0.04
N LYS A 63 18.42 -13.76 0.13
CA LYS A 63 19.86 -13.82 0.45
C LYS A 63 20.12 -14.39 1.84
N LYS A 64 19.37 -13.92 2.84
CA LYS A 64 19.50 -14.42 4.23
C LYS A 64 19.16 -15.91 4.33
N SER A 65 18.18 -16.38 3.55
CA SER A 65 17.81 -17.80 3.50
C SER A 65 18.90 -18.66 2.86
N ALA A 66 19.58 -18.15 1.82
CA ALA A 66 20.70 -18.83 1.19
C ALA A 66 21.92 -18.96 2.12
N GLU A 67 22.23 -17.93 2.90
CA GLU A 67 23.33 -17.97 3.88
C GLU A 67 23.02 -18.88 5.07
N ALA A 68 21.78 -18.91 5.56
CA ALA A 68 21.35 -19.80 6.65
C ALA A 68 21.38 -21.29 6.26
N GLY A 69 21.22 -21.61 4.97
CA GLY A 69 21.35 -22.98 4.45
C GLY A 69 22.79 -23.50 4.40
N VAL A 70 23.80 -22.63 4.52
CA VAL A 70 25.23 -22.97 4.43
C VAL A 70 25.86 -23.24 5.79
N THR A 71 25.22 -22.82 6.89
CA THR A 71 25.72 -23.00 8.27
C THR A 71 24.81 -23.89 9.11
N VAL A 72 24.57 -25.13 8.67
CA VAL A 72 24.25 -26.20 9.63
C VAL A 72 25.59 -26.83 10.04
N PRO A 73 26.22 -26.43 11.15
CA PRO A 73 27.29 -27.25 11.70
C PRO A 73 26.68 -28.62 11.97
N MET A 74 27.21 -29.64 11.30
CA MET A 74 26.84 -31.03 11.52
C MET A 74 27.22 -31.37 12.96
N GLN A 75 26.30 -31.11 13.89
CA GLN A 75 26.40 -31.57 15.26
C GLN A 75 26.41 -33.10 15.17
N PRO A 76 27.53 -33.79 15.47
CA PRO A 76 27.53 -35.23 15.48
C PRO A 76 26.47 -35.70 16.49
N PRO A 77 25.74 -36.79 16.20
CA PRO A 77 24.71 -37.29 17.10
C PRO A 77 25.34 -37.49 18.48
N SER A 78 24.78 -36.85 19.51
CA SER A 78 25.15 -37.16 20.89
C SER A 78 24.64 -38.57 21.16
N THR A 79 25.51 -39.55 20.95
CA THR A 79 25.34 -40.93 21.43
C THR A 79 25.31 -40.88 22.95
N SER A 80 24.14 -40.56 23.53
CA SER A 80 23.85 -40.86 24.92
C SER A 80 23.68 -42.37 25.01
N LEU A 81 24.79 -43.04 25.32
CA LEU A 81 24.79 -44.44 25.74
C LEU A 81 23.80 -44.56 26.92
N GLN A 82 22.69 -45.26 26.68
CA GLN A 82 21.87 -45.80 27.75
C GLN A 82 22.67 -46.94 28.39
N THR A 83 23.15 -46.70 29.61
CA THR A 83 23.58 -47.70 30.60
C THR A 83 23.18 -47.18 31.97
#